data_AF-A0A0J7YNI9-F1
#
_entry.id   AF-A0A0J7YNI9-F1
#
_cell.length_a   1.000
_cell.length_b   1.000
_cell.length_c   1.000
_cell.angle_alpha   90.00
_cell.angle_beta   90.00
_cell.angle_gamma   90.00
#
_symmetry.space_group_name_H-M   'P 1'
#
loop_
_entity.id
_entity.type
_entity.pdbx_description
1 polymer ?
#
loop_
_entity_poly.entity_id
_entity_poly.type
_entity_poly.pdbx_seq_one_letter_code
_entity_poly.pdbx_strand_id
1 'polypeptide(L)'
;MIDPFRHLVGHVSHYCLNMLKMENTKRLTMGREVFDYCGCVLVSSFGIPCACAIQLAINENGGLYLDDIHLFFKSLVIGDGVNASDYASQCDQDVEYLQGLLDELSEVDPAIRRGIAALIRRQLHPEDEGVQEPHVVTSTRGRPPGSTSTRRDPSGFEHAQHEFRDRSRSRSRTRTTTTTRSTRDGGTHIYCN
;
A
#
# COMPACT_ATOMS: atom_id res chain seq x y z
N MET A 1 8.10 -4.30 2.50
CA MET A 1 9.08 -5.32 2.95
C MET A 1 8.49 -6.66 2.60
N ILE A 2 9.17 -7.48 1.78
CA ILE A 2 8.65 -8.80 1.37
C ILE A 2 8.78 -9.73 2.58
N ASP A 3 7.67 -10.37 2.97
CA ASP A 3 7.67 -11.40 4.01
C ASP A 3 8.24 -12.71 3.44
N PRO A 4 9.38 -13.22 3.94
CA PRO A 4 9.96 -14.46 3.43
C PRO A 4 9.12 -15.70 3.72
N PHE A 5 8.15 -15.64 4.64
CA PHE A 5 7.41 -16.82 5.09
C PHE A 5 6.06 -17.00 4.38
N ARG A 6 5.73 -16.14 3.42
CA ARG A 6 4.42 -16.15 2.73
C ARG A 6 4.07 -17.46 2.02
N HIS A 7 5.07 -18.24 1.58
CA HIS A 7 4.86 -19.53 0.90
C HIS A 7 5.08 -20.73 1.83
N LEU A 8 5.31 -20.49 3.13
CA LEU A 8 5.54 -21.54 4.12
C LEU A 8 4.21 -22.11 4.63
N VAL A 9 3.42 -22.68 3.72
CA VAL A 9 2.07 -23.19 3.99
C VAL A 9 2.13 -24.67 4.33
N GLY A 10 1.99 -25.02 5.60
CA GLY A 10 1.87 -26.40 6.09
C GLY A 10 2.47 -26.59 7.49
N HIS A 11 2.81 -27.83 7.85
CA HIS A 11 3.33 -28.14 9.19
C HIS A 11 4.85 -28.03 9.26
N VAL A 12 5.32 -27.17 10.15
CA VAL A 12 6.74 -27.01 10.49
C VAL A 12 6.85 -26.92 12.00
N SER A 13 7.85 -27.59 12.57
CA SER A 13 8.09 -27.56 14.02
C SER A 13 8.32 -26.13 14.51
N HIS A 14 7.81 -25.84 15.72
CA HIS A 14 7.99 -24.52 16.34
C HIS A 14 9.47 -24.15 16.52
N TYR A 15 10.34 -25.15 16.72
CA TYR A 15 11.78 -24.94 16.80
C TYR A 15 12.37 -24.39 15.49
N CYS A 16 12.02 -25.01 14.36
CA CYS A 16 12.46 -24.54 13.05
C CYS A 16 11.94 -23.13 12.75
N LEU A 17 10.67 -22.83 13.06
CA LEU A 17 10.11 -21.49 12.89
C LEU A 17 10.85 -20.42 13.73
N ASN A 18 11.25 -20.76 14.96
CA ASN A 18 12.05 -19.85 15.79
C ASN A 18 13.43 -19.61 15.18
N MET A 19 14.10 -20.66 14.68
CA MET A 19 15.40 -20.51 14.02
C MET A 19 15.30 -19.65 12.75
N LEU A 20 14.27 -19.87 11.93
CA LEU A 20 13.99 -19.06 10.75
C LEU A 20 13.75 -17.58 11.10
N LYS A 21 12.99 -17.29 12.17
CA LYS A 21 12.79 -15.92 12.65
C LYS A 21 14.10 -15.25 13.07
N MET A 22 14.98 -15.98 13.77
CA MET A 22 16.29 -15.48 14.17
C MET A 22 17.17 -15.17 12.96
N GLU A 23 17.24 -16.08 11.99
CA GLU A 23 18.01 -15.90 10.75
C GLU A 23 17.44 -14.78 9.87
N ASN A 24 16.12 -14.63 9.81
CA ASN A 24 15.50 -13.50 9.12
C ASN A 24 15.83 -12.17 9.80
N THR A 25 15.93 -12.14 11.13
CA THR A 25 16.36 -10.94 11.87
C THR A 25 17.83 -10.63 11.55
N LYS A 26 18.72 -11.64 11.56
CA LYS A 26 20.13 -11.45 11.17
C LYS A 26 20.26 -10.92 9.74
N ARG A 27 19.48 -11.48 8.81
CA ARG A 27 19.41 -11.01 7.41
C ARG A 27 19.04 -9.53 7.34
N LEU A 28 18.02 -9.12 8.08
CA LEU A 28 17.59 -7.71 8.13
C LEU A 28 18.67 -6.80 8.72
N THR A 29 19.39 -7.27 9.75
CA THR A 29 20.48 -6.50 10.38
C THR A 29 21.71 -6.37 9.48
N MET A 30 22.09 -7.45 8.78
CA MET A 30 23.31 -7.48 7.94
C MET A 30 23.07 -6.94 6.52
N GLY A 31 21.82 -6.94 6.04
CA GLY A 31 21.49 -6.45 4.70
C GLY A 31 22.27 -7.19 3.60
N ARG A 32 23.03 -6.44 2.78
CA ARG A 32 23.80 -7.01 1.66
C ARG A 32 25.02 -7.82 2.10
N GLU A 33 25.56 -7.55 3.29
CA GLU A 33 26.75 -8.21 3.82
C GLU A 33 26.45 -9.65 4.29
N VAL A 34 25.17 -10.05 4.30
CA VAL A 34 24.75 -11.39 4.73
C VAL A 34 25.43 -12.50 3.90
N PHE A 35 25.74 -12.25 2.63
CA PHE A 35 26.39 -13.24 1.77
C PHE A 35 27.85 -13.49 2.14
N ASP A 36 28.52 -12.49 2.71
CA ASP A 36 29.93 -12.58 3.09
C ASP A 36 30.12 -13.21 4.49
N TYR A 37 29.14 -13.03 5.39
CA TYR A 37 29.30 -13.36 6.82
C TYR A 37 28.37 -14.46 7.36
N CYS A 38 27.39 -14.96 6.60
CA CYS A 38 26.39 -15.89 7.14
C CYS A 38 26.98 -17.25 7.57
N GLY A 39 28.04 -17.73 6.92
CA GLY A 39 28.66 -19.04 7.19
C GLY A 39 27.78 -20.27 6.90
N CYS A 40 26.50 -20.06 6.59
CA CYS A 40 25.47 -20.98 6.12
C CYS A 40 25.43 -22.38 6.83
N VAL A 41 25.85 -22.45 8.10
CA VAL A 41 25.92 -23.69 8.93
C VAL A 41 24.56 -24.35 9.12
N LEU A 42 23.50 -23.55 9.27
CA LEU A 42 22.15 -24.10 9.47
C LEU A 42 21.67 -24.90 8.26
N VAL A 43 22.01 -24.45 7.06
CA VAL A 43 21.69 -25.17 5.83
C VAL A 43 22.49 -26.46 5.76
N SER A 44 23.81 -26.40 6.00
CA SER A 44 24.67 -27.58 5.90
C SER A 44 24.43 -28.64 6.96
N SER A 45 24.11 -28.25 8.19
CA SER A 45 24.06 -29.17 9.34
C SER A 45 22.64 -29.61 9.68
N PHE A 46 21.64 -28.75 9.46
CA PHE A 46 20.26 -29.02 9.83
C PHE A 46 19.32 -29.00 8.63
N GLY A 47 19.73 -28.48 7.48
CA GLY A 47 18.82 -28.26 6.35
C GLY A 47 17.72 -27.24 6.71
N ILE A 48 18.08 -26.22 7.49
CA ILE A 48 17.24 -25.06 7.75
C ILE A 48 17.84 -23.85 7.00
N PRO A 49 17.04 -23.09 6.23
CA PRO A 49 17.49 -21.87 5.59
C PRO A 49 18.11 -20.87 6.59
N CYS A 50 19.36 -20.50 6.35
CA CYS A 50 20.05 -19.42 7.07
C CYS A 50 19.81 -18.07 6.41
N ALA A 51 20.32 -17.00 7.02
CA ALA A 51 20.13 -15.63 6.55
C ALA A 51 20.50 -15.42 5.06
N CYS A 52 21.59 -16.04 4.58
CA CYS A 52 22.04 -16.00 3.17
C CYS A 52 20.98 -16.64 2.25
N ALA A 53 20.50 -17.83 2.61
CA ALA A 53 19.52 -18.59 1.85
C ALA A 53 18.14 -17.91 1.85
N ILE A 54 17.72 -17.32 2.97
CA ILE A 54 16.48 -16.54 3.05
C ILE A 54 16.55 -15.34 2.09
N GLN A 55 17.68 -14.63 2.05
CA GLN A 55 17.84 -13.50 1.14
C GLN A 55 17.80 -13.94 -0.33
N LEU A 56 18.41 -15.08 -0.64
CA LEU A 56 18.39 -15.65 -1.98
C LEU A 56 16.96 -16.06 -2.39
N ALA A 57 16.24 -16.79 -1.54
CA ALA A 57 14.87 -17.22 -1.81
C ALA A 57 13.90 -16.05 -2.01
N ILE A 58 14.06 -14.94 -1.29
CA ILE A 58 13.29 -13.71 -1.54
C ILE A 58 13.57 -13.16 -2.94
N ASN A 59 14.84 -13.17 -3.37
CA ASN A 59 15.25 -12.61 -4.65
C ASN A 59 14.81 -13.48 -5.85
N GLU A 60 14.87 -14.81 -5.69
CA GLU A 60 14.62 -15.77 -6.78
C GLU A 60 13.15 -16.19 -6.85
N ASN A 61 12.55 -16.54 -5.72
CA ASN A 61 11.23 -17.18 -5.63
C ASN A 61 10.22 -16.34 -4.86
N GLY A 62 10.65 -15.16 -4.39
CA GLY A 62 9.83 -14.28 -3.57
C GLY A 62 9.67 -14.69 -2.10
N GLY A 63 10.15 -15.86 -1.68
CA GLY A 63 10.05 -16.35 -0.31
C GLY A 63 10.43 -17.82 -0.20
N LEU A 64 10.44 -18.33 1.03
CA LEU A 64 10.73 -19.73 1.34
C LEU A 64 9.52 -20.63 1.11
N TYR A 65 9.77 -21.80 0.54
CA TYR A 65 8.82 -22.90 0.40
C TYR A 65 9.10 -23.98 1.44
N LEU A 66 8.14 -24.88 1.66
CA LEU A 66 8.33 -26.02 2.54
C LEU A 66 9.47 -26.94 2.09
N ASP A 67 9.75 -27.00 0.79
CA ASP A 67 10.83 -27.83 0.23
C ASP A 67 12.22 -27.33 0.59
N ASP A 68 12.35 -26.05 0.94
CA ASP A 68 13.60 -25.47 1.43
C ASP A 68 13.95 -25.93 2.86
N ILE A 69 13.00 -26.57 3.55
CA ILE A 69 13.14 -27.06 4.92
C ILE A 69 13.27 -28.59 4.90
N HIS A 70 14.27 -29.09 5.62
CA HIS A 70 14.49 -30.53 5.76
C HIS A 70 13.27 -31.26 6.36
N LEU A 71 12.99 -32.46 5.86
CA LEU A 71 11.82 -33.28 6.24
C LEU A 71 11.69 -33.49 7.75
N PHE A 72 12.81 -33.62 8.47
CA PHE A 72 12.84 -33.74 9.94
C PHE A 72 12.02 -32.67 10.66
N PHE A 73 12.04 -31.43 10.16
CA PHE A 73 11.30 -30.33 10.78
C PHE A 73 9.84 -30.25 10.32
N LYS A 74 9.47 -31.02 9.30
CA LYS A 74 8.10 -31.13 8.76
C LYS A 74 7.36 -32.33 9.36
N SER A 75 8.08 -33.37 9.77
CA SER A 75 7.53 -34.66 10.21
C SER A 75 7.20 -34.77 11.70
N LEU A 76 7.03 -33.66 12.42
CA LEU A 76 6.79 -33.69 13.87
C LEU A 76 5.30 -33.89 14.15
N VAL A 77 4.85 -35.14 14.09
CA VAL A 77 3.50 -35.56 14.49
C VAL A 77 3.52 -35.91 15.98
N ILE A 78 2.69 -35.24 16.77
CA ILE A 78 2.44 -35.61 18.17
C ILE A 78 1.16 -36.47 18.16
N GLY A 79 1.31 -37.80 18.13
CA GLY A 79 0.22 -38.78 18.10
C GLY A 79 0.67 -40.16 17.59
N ASP A 80 -0.12 -41.21 17.85
CA ASP A 80 0.19 -42.58 17.44
C ASP A 80 0.21 -42.71 15.90
N GLY A 81 1.42 -42.92 15.36
CA GLY A 81 1.68 -43.54 14.06
C GLY A 81 1.06 -42.87 12.83
N VAL A 82 1.67 -41.78 12.36
CA VAL A 82 1.39 -41.24 11.01
C VAL A 82 2.69 -41.31 10.21
N ASN A 83 2.64 -41.93 9.03
CA ASN A 83 3.83 -42.24 8.24
C ASN A 83 4.36 -40.98 7.56
N ALA A 84 5.68 -40.82 7.47
CA ALA A 84 6.31 -39.68 6.78
C ALA A 84 5.87 -39.50 5.30
N SER A 85 5.25 -40.54 4.71
CA SER A 85 4.62 -40.52 3.39
C SER A 85 3.45 -39.53 3.28
N ASP A 86 2.79 -39.21 4.39
CA ASP A 86 1.59 -38.37 4.40
C ASP A 86 1.92 -36.87 4.18
N TYR A 87 3.20 -36.49 4.23
CA TYR A 87 3.64 -35.10 4.00
C TYR A 87 3.97 -34.76 2.54
N ALA A 88 4.55 -35.70 1.79
CA ALA A 88 4.54 -35.60 0.33
C ALA A 88 3.09 -35.58 -0.18
N SER A 89 2.21 -36.30 0.53
CA SER A 89 0.78 -36.37 0.24
C SER A 89 0.04 -35.04 0.41
N GLN A 90 0.52 -34.01 1.13
CA GLN A 90 -0.27 -32.77 1.25
C GLN A 90 -0.29 -31.96 -0.06
N CYS A 91 0.85 -31.86 -0.76
CA CYS A 91 0.89 -31.27 -2.10
C CYS A 91 0.13 -32.15 -3.10
N ASP A 92 0.25 -33.46 -3.00
CA ASP A 92 -0.51 -34.38 -3.86
C ASP A 92 -2.03 -34.29 -3.58
N GLN A 93 -2.44 -34.10 -2.31
CA GLN A 93 -3.83 -33.89 -1.89
C GLN A 93 -4.38 -32.55 -2.39
N ASP A 94 -3.60 -31.47 -2.36
CA ASP A 94 -4.03 -30.18 -2.92
C ASP A 94 -4.21 -30.29 -4.44
N VAL A 95 -3.34 -31.03 -5.13
CA VAL A 95 -3.46 -31.31 -6.57
C VAL A 95 -4.68 -32.18 -6.86
N GLU A 96 -4.88 -33.27 -6.11
CA GLU A 96 -6.06 -34.14 -6.25
C GLU A 96 -7.37 -33.38 -5.95
N TYR A 97 -7.38 -32.54 -4.93
CA TYR A 97 -8.52 -31.69 -4.59
C TYR A 97 -8.82 -30.67 -5.70
N LEU A 98 -7.79 -30.01 -6.23
CA LEU A 98 -7.94 -29.10 -7.37
C LEU A 98 -8.43 -29.82 -8.62
N GLN A 99 -7.96 -31.04 -8.88
CA GLN A 99 -8.46 -31.87 -9.99
C GLN A 99 -9.94 -32.20 -9.79
N GLY A 100 -10.35 -32.62 -8.58
CA GLY A 100 -11.76 -32.86 -8.26
C GLY A 100 -12.64 -31.63 -8.45
N LEU A 101 -12.17 -30.44 -8.03
CA LEU A 101 -12.88 -29.18 -8.28
C LEU A 101 -13.02 -28.86 -9.78
N LEU A 102 -12.00 -29.15 -10.59
CA LEU A 102 -12.06 -28.96 -12.04
C LEU A 102 -13.05 -29.93 -12.71
N ASP A 103 -13.11 -31.17 -12.22
CA ASP A 103 -14.08 -32.17 -12.67
C ASP A 103 -15.51 -31.74 -12.31
N GLU A 104 -15.75 -31.28 -11.08
CA GLU A 104 -17.04 -30.70 -10.68
C GLU A 104 -17.41 -29.49 -11.56
N LEU A 105 -16.45 -28.60 -11.83
CA LEU A 105 -16.65 -27.42 -12.64
C LEU A 105 -16.97 -27.76 -14.11
N SER A 106 -16.57 -28.95 -14.59
CA SER A 106 -16.88 -29.41 -15.95
C SER A 106 -18.39 -29.65 -16.15
N GLU A 107 -19.10 -30.03 -15.09
CA GLU A 107 -20.53 -30.32 -15.07
C GLU A 107 -21.40 -29.08 -14.73
N VAL A 108 -20.78 -27.99 -14.27
CA VAL A 108 -21.46 -26.73 -13.92
C VAL A 108 -21.80 -25.91 -15.17
N ASP A 109 -22.81 -25.03 -15.04
CA ASP A 109 -23.25 -24.10 -16.09
C ASP A 109 -22.09 -23.33 -16.76
N PRO A 110 -22.07 -23.22 -18.10
CA PRO A 110 -20.98 -22.58 -18.84
C PRO A 110 -20.73 -21.10 -18.49
N ALA A 111 -21.71 -20.36 -17.96
CA ALA A 111 -21.52 -18.98 -17.52
C ALA A 111 -20.74 -18.93 -16.19
N ILE A 112 -21.07 -19.80 -15.24
CA ILE A 112 -20.37 -19.92 -13.96
C ILE A 112 -18.92 -20.38 -14.20
N ARG A 113 -18.74 -21.40 -15.06
CA ARG A 113 -17.40 -21.88 -15.45
C ARG A 113 -16.52 -20.77 -16.04
N ARG A 114 -17.07 -19.93 -16.92
CA ARG A 114 -16.35 -18.77 -17.47
C ARG A 114 -15.99 -17.75 -16.39
N GLY A 115 -16.88 -17.49 -15.43
CA GLY A 115 -16.61 -16.60 -14.31
C GLY A 115 -15.46 -17.10 -13.43
N ILE A 116 -15.47 -18.38 -13.07
CA ILE A 116 -14.40 -18.99 -12.26
C ILE A 116 -13.08 -19.02 -13.03
N ALA A 117 -13.10 -19.38 -14.32
CA ALA A 117 -11.89 -19.35 -15.15
C ALA A 117 -11.27 -17.95 -15.24
N ALA A 118 -12.09 -16.90 -15.31
CA ALA A 118 -11.61 -15.52 -15.29
C ALA A 118 -10.95 -15.15 -13.95
N LEU A 119 -11.50 -15.62 -12.82
CA LEU A 119 -10.89 -15.42 -11.50
C LEU A 119 -9.54 -16.13 -11.37
N ILE A 120 -9.45 -17.38 -11.83
CA ILE A 120 -8.20 -18.14 -11.84
C ILE A 120 -7.17 -17.44 -12.73
N ARG A 121 -7.56 -17.04 -13.95
CA ARG A 121 -6.67 -16.33 -14.86
C ARG A 121 -6.13 -15.04 -14.25
N ARG A 122 -6.98 -14.25 -13.61
CA ARG A 122 -6.56 -13.03 -12.90
C ARG A 122 -5.52 -13.32 -11.82
N GLN A 123 -5.70 -14.40 -11.07
CA GLN A 123 -4.78 -14.75 -9.99
C GLN A 123 -3.42 -15.24 -10.52
N LEU A 124 -3.43 -15.96 -11.65
CA LEU A 124 -2.22 -16.52 -12.27
C LEU A 124 -1.48 -15.52 -13.18
N HIS A 125 -2.22 -14.58 -13.77
CA HIS A 125 -1.71 -13.59 -14.74
C HIS A 125 -2.13 -12.17 -14.34
N PRO A 126 -1.58 -11.63 -13.23
CA PRO A 126 -1.89 -10.27 -12.79
C PRO A 126 -1.48 -9.19 -13.83
N GLU A 127 -0.52 -9.49 -14.71
CA GLU A 127 -0.10 -8.64 -15.82
C GLU A 127 -1.20 -8.42 -16.88
N ASP A 128 -2.13 -9.36 -17.05
CA ASP A 128 -3.22 -9.28 -18.03
C ASP A 128 -4.28 -8.24 -17.63
N GLU A 129 -4.33 -7.81 -16.36
CA GLU A 129 -5.35 -6.88 -15.87
C GLU A 129 -5.19 -5.44 -16.40
N GLY A 130 -4.06 -5.12 -17.04
CA GLY A 130 -3.87 -3.83 -17.73
C GLY A 130 -4.03 -2.60 -16.83
N VAL A 131 -3.89 -2.76 -15.51
CA VAL A 131 -4.03 -1.66 -14.54
C VAL A 131 -2.79 -0.79 -14.64
N GLN A 132 -2.85 0.18 -15.54
CA GLN A 132 -1.85 1.24 -15.62
C GLN A 132 -2.10 2.24 -14.48
N GLU A 133 -1.06 2.55 -13.71
CA GLU A 133 -1.16 3.54 -12.63
C GLU A 133 -1.73 4.85 -13.21
N PRO A 134 -2.80 5.40 -12.63
CA PRO A 134 -3.41 6.61 -13.18
C PRO A 134 -2.36 7.71 -13.22
N HIS A 135 -2.26 8.38 -14.38
CA HIS A 135 -1.30 9.46 -14.59
C HIS A 135 -1.43 10.50 -13.47
N VAL A 136 -0.42 10.60 -12.61
CA VAL A 136 -0.39 11.53 -11.49
C VAL A 136 -0.42 12.94 -12.04
N VAL A 137 -1.54 13.64 -11.85
CA VAL A 137 -1.63 15.07 -12.13
C VAL A 137 -0.80 15.79 -11.07
N THR A 138 0.45 16.11 -11.40
CA THR A 138 1.41 16.82 -10.52
C THR A 138 0.90 18.20 -10.09
N SER A 139 -0.01 18.78 -10.86
CA SER A 139 -0.79 19.94 -10.44
C SER A 139 -1.91 19.50 -9.51
N THR A 140 -1.59 19.31 -8.23
CA THR A 140 -2.62 19.45 -7.19
C THR A 140 -3.31 20.78 -7.43
N ARG A 141 -4.64 20.80 -7.38
CA ARG A 141 -5.50 21.98 -7.59
C ARG A 141 -5.33 22.93 -6.39
N GLY A 142 -4.11 23.39 -6.20
CA GLY A 142 -3.64 24.20 -5.11
C GLY A 142 -3.56 25.66 -5.53
N ARG A 143 -3.25 26.47 -4.53
CA ARG A 143 -3.12 27.92 -4.64
C ARG A 143 -2.11 28.29 -5.73
N PRO A 144 -2.50 29.10 -6.74
CA PRO A 144 -1.56 29.63 -7.71
C PRO A 144 -0.41 30.36 -7.01
N PRO A 145 0.85 30.12 -7.39
CA PRO A 145 1.97 30.87 -6.82
C PRO A 145 1.80 32.35 -7.16
N GLY A 146 1.79 33.21 -6.13
CA GLY A 146 1.72 34.67 -6.28
C GLY A 146 0.47 35.37 -5.73
N SER A 147 -0.56 34.64 -5.29
CA SER A 147 -1.63 35.26 -4.49
C SER A 147 -1.20 35.33 -3.03
N THR A 148 -1.39 36.46 -2.33
CA THR A 148 -1.25 36.56 -0.84
C THR A 148 -2.61 36.42 -0.15
N SER A 149 -3.70 36.47 -0.91
CA SER A 149 -5.06 36.36 -0.39
C SER A 149 -5.42 34.91 -0.11
N THR A 150 -6.04 34.67 1.05
CA THR A 150 -6.77 33.44 1.38
C THR A 150 -8.27 33.61 1.17
N ARG A 151 -8.72 34.80 0.74
CA ARG A 151 -10.15 35.05 0.51
C ARG A 151 -10.56 34.33 -0.76
N ARG A 152 -11.60 33.52 -0.64
CA ARG A 152 -12.34 32.92 -1.75
C ARG A 152 -12.91 34.03 -2.62
N ASP A 153 -12.98 33.81 -3.92
CA ASP A 153 -13.73 34.68 -4.82
C ASP A 153 -15.20 34.74 -4.39
N PRO A 154 -15.81 35.94 -4.34
CA PRO A 154 -17.23 36.06 -4.05
C PRO A 154 -18.03 35.28 -5.09
N SER A 155 -19.04 34.56 -4.61
CA SER A 155 -20.03 33.94 -5.48
C SER A 155 -20.89 35.01 -6.18
N GLY A 156 -21.52 34.67 -7.30
CA GLY A 156 -22.39 35.60 -8.05
C GLY A 156 -23.52 36.20 -7.19
N PHE A 157 -24.01 35.45 -6.19
CA PHE A 157 -25.00 35.96 -5.24
C PHE A 157 -24.43 37.03 -4.30
N GLU A 158 -23.18 36.88 -3.85
CA GLU A 158 -22.51 37.86 -2.99
C GLU A 158 -22.24 39.16 -3.75
N HIS A 159 -21.91 39.09 -5.04
CA HIS A 159 -21.80 40.28 -5.90
C HIS A 159 -23.11 41.07 -5.97
N ALA A 160 -24.24 40.38 -6.17
CA ALA A 160 -25.56 41.02 -6.19
C ALA A 160 -25.87 41.68 -4.83
N GLN A 161 -25.61 40.99 -3.71
CA GLN A 161 -25.84 41.56 -2.37
C GLN A 161 -24.98 42.80 -2.08
N HIS A 162 -23.72 42.81 -2.52
CA HIS A 162 -22.85 43.99 -2.40
C HIS A 162 -23.44 45.18 -3.18
N GLU A 163 -23.94 44.95 -4.39
CA GLU A 163 -24.57 46.00 -5.20
C GLU A 163 -25.82 46.58 -4.51
N PHE A 164 -26.65 45.75 -3.87
CA PHE A 164 -27.80 46.22 -3.09
C PHE A 164 -27.39 46.99 -1.82
N ARG A 165 -26.33 46.56 -1.13
CA ARG A 165 -25.77 47.24 0.06
C ARG A 165 -25.17 48.59 -0.27
N ASP A 166 -24.49 48.72 -1.41
CA ASP A 166 -23.90 49.98 -1.85
C ASP A 166 -24.96 50.97 -2.35
N ARG A 167 -26.00 50.47 -3.03
CA ARG A 167 -27.18 51.29 -3.41
C ARG A 167 -27.97 51.79 -2.21
N SER A 168 -28.11 50.98 -1.15
CA SER A 168 -28.79 51.40 0.08
C SER A 168 -27.99 52.40 0.90
N ARG A 169 -26.66 52.28 0.95
CA ARG A 169 -25.77 53.30 1.55
C ARG A 169 -25.78 54.63 0.80
N SER A 170 -25.92 54.59 -0.53
CA SER A 170 -25.98 55.79 -1.38
C SER A 170 -27.27 56.60 -1.20
N ARG A 171 -28.38 55.96 -0.78
CA ARG A 171 -29.67 56.63 -0.56
C ARG A 171 -29.81 57.35 0.80
N SER A 172 -28.90 57.11 1.74
CA SER A 172 -28.93 57.78 3.07
C SER A 172 -28.10 59.06 3.16
N ARG A 173 -27.47 59.51 2.07
CA ARG A 173 -26.52 60.65 2.10
C ARG A 173 -27.03 61.97 1.49
N THR A 174 -28.33 62.10 1.24
CA THR A 174 -28.99 63.36 0.87
C THR A 174 -30.11 63.70 1.85
N ARG A 175 -29.72 64.28 3.00
CA ARG A 175 -30.56 65.28 3.68
C ARG A 175 -29.65 66.38 4.20
N THR A 176 -29.39 67.34 3.33
CA THR A 176 -28.72 68.60 3.64
C THR A 176 -29.63 69.44 4.53
N THR A 177 -29.23 69.70 5.77
CA THR A 177 -29.67 70.89 6.51
C THR A 177 -28.47 71.80 6.69
N THR A 178 -28.58 72.94 6.03
CA THR A 178 -27.61 74.03 5.95
C THR A 178 -27.49 74.73 7.30
N THR A 179 -26.29 74.82 7.85
CA THR A 179 -25.94 75.96 8.73
C THR A 179 -24.49 76.35 8.50
N THR A 180 -24.35 77.60 8.11
CA THR A 180 -23.16 78.33 7.68
C THR A 180 -22.19 78.71 8.81
N ARG A 181 -20.90 78.80 8.46
CA ARG A 181 -19.80 79.69 8.93
C ARG A 181 -18.56 78.87 9.30
N SER A 182 -17.32 79.27 9.03
CA SER A 182 -16.70 80.29 8.18
C SER A 182 -15.19 80.08 8.39
N THR A 183 -14.45 79.91 7.29
CA THR A 183 -13.08 80.38 7.02
C THR A 183 -12.04 80.46 8.16
N ARG A 184 -10.90 79.79 7.97
CA ARG A 184 -9.54 80.36 7.83
C ARG A 184 -8.54 79.18 7.89
N ASP A 185 -7.80 78.85 6.84
CA ASP A 185 -6.73 79.58 6.12
C ASP A 185 -5.33 79.31 6.70
N GLY A 186 -4.39 78.99 5.79
CA GLY A 186 -2.94 78.87 5.99
C GLY A 186 -2.47 77.63 6.75
N GLY A 187 -1.45 76.86 6.35
CA GLY A 187 -0.45 77.03 5.31
C GLY A 187 0.80 76.22 5.69
N THR A 188 1.70 76.06 4.70
CA THR A 188 3.15 75.83 4.81
C THR A 188 3.70 74.40 5.07
N HIS A 189 4.03 73.72 3.96
CA HIS A 189 5.38 73.37 3.48
C HIS A 189 6.53 73.04 4.49
N ILE A 190 7.06 71.80 4.36
CA ILE A 190 8.45 71.25 4.31
C ILE A 190 9.55 71.85 5.23
N TYR A 191 10.61 71.20 5.72
CA TYR A 191 11.42 69.98 5.48
C TYR A 191 12.05 69.58 6.82
N CYS A 192 12.60 68.35 6.94
CA CYS A 192 13.84 68.11 7.69
C CYS A 192 14.51 66.82 7.21
N ASN A 193 15.85 66.86 7.13
CA ASN A 193 16.73 65.67 7.22
C ASN A 193 16.50 64.94 8.54
#